data_AF-A0A959STI8-F1
#
_entry.id   AF-A0A959STI8-F1
#
_cell.length_a   1.000
_cell.length_b   1.000
_cell.length_c   1.000
_cell.angle_alpha   90.00
_cell.angle_beta   90.00
_cell.angle_gamma   90.00
#
_symmetry.space_group_name_H-M   'P 1'
#
loop_
_entity.id
_entity.type
_entity.pdbx_description
1 polymer ?
#
loop_
_entity_poly.entity_id
_entity_poly.type
_entity_poly.pdbx_seq_one_letter_code
_entity_poly.pdbx_strand_id
1 'polypeptide(L)'
;FLVGTTEYAIDLGSNVDAAAEAKKAEEELKYLRGFLTSVDKKLGNERFVAGAPPQVLENERKKKADAEAKIKALEERLAVLR
;
A
#
# COMPACT_ATOMS: atom_id res chain seq x y z
N PHE A 1 3.09 -25.83 -14.90
CA PHE A 1 1.63 -25.83 -14.64
C PHE A 1 1.41 -25.18 -13.29
N LEU A 2 0.71 -24.01 -13.28
CA LEU A 2 0.30 -23.11 -12.16
C LEU A 2 1.29 -22.89 -10.99
N VAL A 3 1.62 -21.69 -10.50
CA VAL A 3 0.96 -20.37 -10.60
C VAL A 3 1.95 -19.28 -10.14
N GLY A 4 1.81 -18.08 -10.70
CA GLY A 4 1.94 -16.82 -9.92
C GLY A 4 3.33 -16.24 -9.72
N THR A 5 3.88 -15.67 -10.78
CA THR A 5 4.95 -14.66 -10.85
C THR A 5 5.12 -13.80 -9.59
N THR A 6 6.23 -13.97 -8.86
CA THR A 6 6.90 -12.87 -8.17
C THR A 6 8.39 -13.17 -8.14
N GLU A 7 9.05 -12.94 -9.27
CA GLU A 7 10.50 -12.88 -9.35
C GLU A 7 10.95 -11.64 -8.56
N TYR A 8 11.35 -11.83 -7.30
CA TYR A 8 12.23 -10.87 -6.65
C TYR A 8 13.66 -11.12 -7.15
N ALA A 9 13.93 -10.61 -8.35
CA ALA A 9 15.29 -10.48 -8.85
C ALA A 9 16.01 -9.41 -8.03
N ILE A 10 16.81 -9.83 -7.05
CA ILE A 10 17.80 -8.95 -6.41
C ILE A 10 19.15 -9.63 -6.60
N ASP A 11 19.82 -9.23 -7.68
CA ASP A 11 21.25 -9.41 -7.82
C ASP A 11 21.85 -8.05 -8.24
N LEU A 12 23.13 -7.86 -7.91
CA LEU A 12 24.06 -6.81 -8.32
C LEU A 12 24.31 -5.63 -7.36
N GLY A 13 25.08 -5.96 -6.32
CA GLY A 13 26.22 -5.23 -5.76
C GLY A 13 26.41 -3.72 -6.01
N SER A 14 26.44 -2.99 -4.90
CA SER A 14 27.27 -1.79 -4.65
C SER A 14 26.86 -0.43 -5.25
N ASN A 15 25.98 -0.37 -6.24
CA ASN A 15 25.32 0.90 -6.66
C ASN A 15 23.79 0.86 -6.46
N VAL A 16 23.28 -0.25 -5.95
CA VAL A 16 21.86 -0.59 -5.92
C VAL A 16 21.18 -0.17 -4.62
N ASP A 17 21.90 0.22 -3.56
CA ASP A 17 21.26 0.52 -2.27
C ASP A 17 20.18 1.61 -2.36
N ALA A 18 20.47 2.77 -2.98
CA ALA A 18 19.47 3.83 -3.14
C ALA A 18 18.36 3.48 -4.13
N ALA A 19 18.71 2.86 -5.27
CA ALA A 19 17.72 2.48 -6.29
C ALA A 19 16.81 1.33 -5.82
N ALA A 20 17.33 0.39 -5.04
CA ALA A 20 16.57 -0.71 -4.44
C ALA A 20 15.77 -0.26 -3.22
N GLU A 21 16.27 0.66 -2.39
CA GLU A 21 15.45 1.29 -1.34
C GLU A 21 14.28 2.05 -1.96
N ALA A 22 14.52 2.83 -3.03
CA ALA A 22 13.45 3.49 -3.76
C ALA A 22 12.47 2.47 -4.37
N LYS A 23 12.97 1.40 -5.00
CA LYS A 23 12.09 0.38 -5.59
C LYS A 23 11.27 -0.37 -4.53
N LYS A 24 11.86 -0.72 -3.39
CA LYS A 24 11.15 -1.34 -2.25
C LYS A 24 10.10 -0.40 -1.67
N ALA A 25 10.43 0.88 -1.52
CA ALA A 25 9.48 1.88 -1.05
C ALA A 25 8.35 2.11 -2.07
N GLU A 26 8.62 2.10 -3.38
CA GLU A 26 7.59 2.15 -4.42
C GLU A 26 6.69 0.91 -4.41
N GLU A 27 7.24 -0.29 -4.19
CA GLU A 27 6.46 -1.53 -4.03
C GLU A 27 5.58 -1.49 -2.77
N GLU A 28 6.12 -1.02 -1.65
CA GLU A 28 5.37 -0.85 -0.40
C GLU A 28 4.25 0.19 -0.55
N LEU A 29 4.54 1.31 -1.23
CA LEU A 29 3.56 2.34 -1.58
C LEU A 29 2.46 1.76 -2.48
N LYS A 30 2.82 0.96 -3.49
CA LYS A 30 1.86 0.30 -4.38
C LYS A 30 0.97 -0.69 -3.63
N TYR A 31 1.54 -1.46 -2.70
CA TYR A 31 0.78 -2.35 -1.81
C TYR A 31 -0.21 -1.56 -0.94
N LEU A 32 0.25 -0.49 -0.29
CA LEU A 32 -0.61 0.37 0.54
C LEU A 32 -1.71 1.05 -0.28
N ARG A 33 -1.41 1.52 -1.50
CA ARG A 33 -2.42 2.06 -2.43
C ARG A 33 -3.47 1.02 -2.81
N GLY A 34 -3.05 -0.22 -3.09
CA GLY A 34 -3.96 -1.33 -3.37
C GLY A 34 -4.85 -1.69 -2.18
N PHE A 35 -4.27 -1.65 -0.98
CA PHE A 35 -5.01 -1.82 0.27
C PHE A 35 -6.04 -0.70 0.46
N LEU A 36 -5.63 0.56 0.33
CA LEU A 36 -6.49 1.73 0.47
C LEU A 36 -7.63 1.70 -0.56
N THR A 37 -7.36 1.32 -1.81
CA THR A 37 -8.38 1.13 -2.86
C THR A 37 -9.40 0.06 -2.49
N SER A 38 -8.97 -1.03 -1.86
CA SER A 38 -9.86 -2.10 -1.42
C SER A 38 -10.75 -1.65 -0.26
N VAL A 39 -10.19 -0.89 0.68
CA VAL A 39 -10.92 -0.28 1.80
C VAL A 39 -11.91 0.77 1.29
N ASP A 40 -11.51 1.62 0.34
CA ASP A 40 -12.38 2.64 -0.25
C ASP A 40 -13.52 2.02 -1.04
N LYS A 41 -13.28 0.91 -1.76
CA LYS A 41 -14.34 0.15 -2.42
C LYS A 41 -15.34 -0.43 -1.41
N LYS A 42 -14.90 -0.87 -0.23
CA LYS A 42 -15.81 -1.34 0.82
C LYS A 42 -16.59 -0.19 1.43
N LEU A 43 -15.93 0.92 1.76
CA LEU A 43 -16.57 2.11 2.35
C LEU A 43 -17.46 2.88 1.36
N GLY A 44 -17.18 2.81 0.06
CA GLY A 44 -18.00 3.41 -0.99
C GLY A 44 -19.21 2.54 -1.40
N ASN A 45 -19.27 1.29 -0.94
CA ASN A 45 -20.43 0.44 -1.16
C ASN A 45 -21.49 0.73 -0.09
N GLU A 46 -22.55 1.44 -0.46
CA GLU A 46 -23.64 1.80 0.45
C GLU A 46 -24.27 0.57 1.15
N ARG A 47 -24.24 -0.62 0.52
CA ARG A 47 -24.70 -1.86 1.19
C ARG A 47 -23.79 -2.29 2.33
N PHE A 48 -22.50 -2.03 2.22
CA PHE A 48 -21.54 -2.29 3.29
C PHE A 48 -21.67 -1.22 4.38
N VAL A 49 -21.84 0.07 4.03
CA VAL A 49 -22.04 1.13 5.03
C VAL A 49 -23.37 1.00 5.76
N ALA A 50 -24.44 0.63 5.07
CA ALA A 50 -25.76 0.47 5.65
C ALA A 50 -25.93 -0.83 6.46
N GLY A 51 -25.16 -1.87 6.13
CA GLY A 51 -25.27 -3.20 6.75
C GLY A 51 -24.11 -3.61 7.66
N ALA A 52 -22.96 -2.94 7.59
CA ALA A 52 -21.80 -3.30 8.40
C ALA A 52 -21.89 -2.70 9.81
N PRO A 53 -21.36 -3.42 10.81
CA PRO A 53 -21.28 -2.89 12.17
C PRO A 53 -20.48 -1.58 12.21
N PRO A 54 -20.89 -0.59 13.03
CA PRO A 54 -20.17 0.68 13.17
C PRO A 54 -18.70 0.49 13.58
N GLN A 55 -18.39 -0.58 14.33
CA GLN A 55 -17.00 -0.97 14.64
C GLN A 55 -16.17 -1.30 13.39
N VAL A 56 -16.76 -1.95 12.39
CA VAL A 56 -16.06 -2.29 11.14
C VAL A 56 -15.83 -1.04 10.30
N LEU A 57 -16.81 -0.14 10.25
CA LEU A 57 -16.67 1.15 9.56
C LEU A 57 -15.62 2.04 10.20
N GLU A 58 -15.63 2.17 11.52
CA GLU A 58 -14.60 2.88 12.27
C GLU A 58 -13.21 2.27 12.04
N ASN A 59 -13.09 0.94 12.09
CA ASN A 59 -11.83 0.26 11.86
C ASN A 59 -11.32 0.43 10.43
N GLU A 60 -12.19 0.31 9.41
CA GLU A 60 -11.81 0.54 8.02
C GLU A 60 -11.45 2.01 7.78
N ARG A 61 -12.14 2.97 8.41
CA ARG A 61 -11.83 4.40 8.31
C ARG A 61 -10.52 4.77 8.99
N LYS A 62 -10.23 4.18 10.17
CA LYS A 62 -8.93 4.30 10.85
C LYS A 62 -7.82 3.70 10.00
N LYS A 63 -8.00 2.48 9.50
CA LYS A 63 -7.05 1.81 8.59
C LYS A 63 -6.81 2.62 7.32
N LYS A 64 -7.84 3.25 6.76
CA LYS A 64 -7.71 4.16 5.62
C LYS A 64 -6.79 5.33 5.96
N ALA A 65 -7.06 6.03 7.07
CA ALA A 65 -6.25 7.17 7.51
C ALA A 65 -4.80 6.78 7.83
N ASP A 66 -4.59 5.65 8.53
CA ASP A 66 -3.26 5.11 8.83
C ASP A 66 -2.50 4.74 7.54
N ALA A 67 -3.18 4.09 6.58
CA ALA A 67 -2.58 3.73 5.30
C ALA A 67 -2.25 4.98 4.48
N GLU A 68 -3.11 6.00 4.47
CA GLU A 68 -2.89 7.26 3.77
C GLU A 68 -1.71 8.03 4.35
N ALA A 69 -1.59 8.08 5.67
CA ALA A 69 -0.45 8.66 6.37
C ALA A 69 0.86 7.92 6.04
N LYS A 70 0.84 6.58 6.04
CA LYS A 70 2.00 5.77 5.65
C LYS A 70 2.39 5.96 4.19
N ILE A 71 1.42 6.00 3.27
CA ILE A 71 1.67 6.29 1.84
C ILE A 71 2.34 7.64 1.70
N LYS A 72 1.82 8.67 2.38
CA LYS A 72 2.36 10.02 2.29
C LYS A 72 3.79 10.10 2.82
N ALA A 73 4.07 9.44 3.94
CA ALA A 73 5.43 9.33 4.48
C ALA A 73 6.39 8.55 3.57
N LEU A 74 5.90 7.49 2.90
CA LEU A 74 6.66 6.73 1.89
C LEU A 74 6.91 7.56 0.63
N GLU A 75 5.90 8.30 0.14
CA GLU A 75 6.03 9.23 -0.98
C GLU A 75 7.05 10.33 -0.68
N GLU A 76 7.03 10.91 0.53
CA GLU A 76 8.03 11.89 0.97
C GLU A 76 9.43 11.29 1.06
N ARG A 77 9.59 10.09 1.64
CA ARG A 77 10.88 9.38 1.65
C ARG A 77 11.39 9.10 0.24
N LEU A 78 10.52 8.67 -0.66
CA LEU A 78 10.84 8.44 -2.06
C LEU A 78 11.25 9.72 -2.78
N ALA A 79 10.56 10.83 -2.51
CA ALA A 79 10.89 12.13 -3.09
C ALA A 79 12.24 12.66 -2.61
N VAL A 80 12.68 12.28 -1.40
CA VAL A 80 14.01 12.63 -0.87
C VAL A 80 15.12 11.73 -1.45
N LEU A 81 14.80 10.47 -1.76
CA LEU A 81 15.75 9.51 -2.36
C LEU A 81 15.94 9.70 -3.88
N ARG A 82 15.07 10.46 -4.55
CA ARG A 82 15.01 10.65 -6.00
C ARG A 82 15.70 11.94 -6.42
#